data_AF-A0AAT9G0Z6-F1
#
_entry.id   AF-A0AAT9G0Z6-F1
#
_cell.length_a   1.000
_cell.length_b   1.000
_cell.length_c   1.000
_cell.angle_alpha   90.00
_cell.angle_beta   90.00
_cell.angle_gamma   90.00
#
_symmetry.space_group_name_H-M   'P 1'
#
loop_
_entity.id
_entity.type
_entity.pdbx_description
1 polymer ?
#
loop_
_entity_poly.entity_id
_entity_poly.type
_entity_poly.pdbx_seq_one_letter_code
_entity_poly.pdbx_strand_id
1 'polypeptide(L)'
;MTNSVFSTMQDIENVANDILKSYDNEIYTYKAVSQEELEKLEKSYDEKSHEELVSIESNLEMKQQNLIDEVNKTIKENDENIQYISSSRKGEFVEKIIGRVVEKYGH
;
A
#
# COMPACT_ATOMS: atom_id res chain seq x y z
N MET A 1 -43.37 29.87 -60.41
CA MET A 1 -42.69 28.62 -59.97
C MET A 1 -41.37 28.90 -59.26
N THR A 2 -40.54 29.82 -59.73
CA THR A 2 -39.21 30.14 -59.15
C THR A 2 -39.24 30.55 -57.66
N ASN A 3 -40.24 31.35 -57.23
CA ASN A 3 -40.36 31.79 -55.83
C ASN A 3 -40.67 30.64 -54.85
N SER A 4 -41.31 29.56 -55.32
CA SER A 4 -41.65 28.41 -54.49
C SER A 4 -40.42 27.53 -54.22
N VAL A 5 -39.58 27.32 -55.24
CA VAL A 5 -38.33 26.56 -55.10
C VAL A 5 -37.34 27.27 -54.17
N PHE A 6 -37.21 28.60 -54.28
CA PHE A 6 -36.32 29.39 -53.42
C PHE A 6 -36.73 29.29 -51.93
N SER A 7 -38.02 29.41 -51.63
CA SER A 7 -38.53 29.25 -50.26
C SER A 7 -38.22 27.86 -49.70
N THR A 8 -38.43 26.80 -50.50
CA THR A 8 -38.13 25.43 -50.08
C THR A 8 -36.63 25.23 -49.83
N MET A 9 -35.74 25.83 -50.63
CA MET A 9 -34.29 25.77 -50.38
C MET A 9 -33.91 26.47 -49.07
N GLN A 10 -34.52 27.62 -48.78
CA GLN A 10 -34.27 28.35 -47.53
C GLN A 10 -34.77 27.58 -46.30
N ASP A 11 -35.92 26.92 -46.42
CA ASP A 11 -36.45 26.05 -45.36
C ASP A 11 -35.52 24.86 -45.09
N ILE A 12 -34.99 24.24 -46.15
CA ILE A 12 -34.00 23.15 -46.02
C ILE A 12 -32.71 23.64 -45.35
N GLU A 13 -32.20 24.81 -45.73
CA GLU A 13 -31.01 25.40 -45.13
C GLU A 13 -31.21 25.70 -43.63
N ASN A 14 -32.37 26.24 -43.26
CA ASN A 14 -32.70 26.49 -41.86
C ASN A 14 -32.74 25.18 -41.05
N VAL A 15 -33.41 24.15 -41.58
CA VAL A 15 -33.47 22.83 -40.93
C VAL A 15 -32.08 22.21 -40.80
N ALA A 16 -31.24 22.30 -41.84
CA ALA A 16 -29.87 21.80 -41.78
C ALA A 16 -29.03 22.53 -40.72
N ASN A 17 -29.16 23.85 -40.61
CA ASN A 17 -28.48 24.64 -39.59
C ASN A 17 -28.93 24.30 -38.17
N ASP A 18 -30.22 24.03 -37.97
CA ASP A 18 -30.74 23.63 -36.67
C ASP A 18 -30.25 22.21 -36.29
N ILE A 19 -30.17 21.29 -37.24
CA ILE A 19 -29.55 19.96 -37.03
C ILE A 19 -28.08 20.11 -36.64
N LEU A 20 -27.30 20.96 -37.33
CA LEU A 20 -25.90 21.20 -37.01
C LEU A 20 -25.73 21.74 -35.59
N LYS A 21 -26.54 22.73 -35.19
CA LYS A 21 -26.53 23.26 -33.81
C LYS A 21 -26.88 22.20 -32.78
N SER A 22 -27.80 21.29 -33.09
CA SER A 22 -28.14 20.17 -32.20
C SER A 22 -26.93 19.27 -31.98
N TYR A 23 -26.22 18.91 -33.05
CA TYR A 23 -25.02 18.09 -32.93
C TYR A 23 -23.89 18.79 -32.17
N ASP A 24 -23.67 20.08 -32.40
CA ASP A 24 -22.68 20.85 -31.63
C ASP A 24 -23.00 20.83 -30.13
N ASN A 25 -24.28 20.96 -29.76
CA ASN A 25 -24.73 20.89 -28.38
C ASN A 25 -24.58 19.49 -27.77
N GLU A 26 -24.89 18.44 -28.54
CA GLU A 26 -24.65 17.06 -28.11
C GLU A 26 -23.15 16.80 -27.88
N ILE A 27 -22.29 17.22 -28.80
CA ILE A 27 -20.83 17.08 -28.66
C ILE A 27 -20.33 17.80 -27.41
N TYR A 28 -20.80 19.03 -27.16
CA TYR A 28 -20.43 19.78 -25.97
C TYR A 28 -20.87 19.05 -24.69
N THR A 29 -22.10 18.55 -24.66
CA THR A 29 -22.66 17.81 -23.53
C THR A 29 -21.88 16.52 -23.27
N TYR A 30 -21.61 15.73 -24.30
CA TYR A 30 -20.84 14.48 -24.16
C TYR A 30 -19.42 14.74 -23.67
N LYS A 31 -18.77 15.81 -24.12
CA LYS A 31 -17.45 16.20 -23.62
C LYS A 31 -17.50 16.57 -22.14
N ALA A 32 -18.49 17.35 -21.72
CA ALA A 32 -18.65 17.74 -20.32
C ALA A 32 -18.91 16.52 -19.42
N VAL A 33 -19.82 15.63 -19.82
CA VAL A 33 -20.12 14.39 -19.07
C VAL A 33 -18.90 13.49 -19.01
N SER A 34 -18.21 13.28 -20.14
CA SER A 34 -17.00 12.45 -20.17
C SER A 34 -15.90 13.02 -19.27
N GLN A 35 -15.75 14.34 -19.22
CA GLN A 35 -14.78 14.96 -18.32
C GLN A 35 -15.16 14.75 -16.84
N GLU A 36 -16.43 14.94 -16.50
CA GLU A 36 -16.93 14.71 -15.13
C GLU A 36 -16.75 13.24 -14.70
N GLU A 37 -17.00 12.29 -15.60
CA GLU A 37 -16.78 10.86 -15.35
C GLU A 37 -15.30 10.53 -15.14
N LEU A 38 -14.41 11.14 -15.92
CA LEU A 38 -12.96 10.96 -15.75
C LEU A 38 -12.48 11.53 -14.41
N GLU A 39 -12.93 12.71 -14.02
CA GLU A 39 -12.58 13.33 -12.73
C GLU A 39 -13.08 12.48 -11.54
N LYS A 40 -14.29 11.91 -11.64
CA LYS A 40 -14.81 10.96 -10.65
C LYS A 40 -13.98 9.69 -10.58
N LEU A 41 -13.57 9.16 -11.73
CA LEU A 41 -12.77 7.94 -11.81
C LEU A 41 -11.38 8.14 -11.21
N GLU A 42 -10.72 9.26 -11.54
CA GLU A 42 -9.42 9.64 -10.98
C GLU A 42 -9.49 9.72 -9.45
N LYS A 43 -10.47 10.45 -8.92
CA LYS A 43 -10.68 10.56 -7.47
C LYS A 43 -10.92 9.21 -6.80
N SER A 44 -11.73 8.34 -7.41
CA SER A 44 -11.99 7.01 -6.87
C SER A 44 -10.73 6.13 -6.86
N TYR A 45 -9.86 6.29 -7.87
CA TYR A 45 -8.60 5.56 -7.94
C TYR A 45 -7.62 6.03 -6.86
N ASP A 46 -7.53 7.34 -6.64
CA ASP A 46 -6.70 7.93 -5.60
C ASP A 46 -7.16 7.49 -4.20
N GLU A 47 -8.47 7.54 -3.94
CA GLU A 47 -9.05 7.07 -2.66
C GLU A 47 -8.73 5.59 -2.42
N LYS A 48 -8.96 4.73 -3.42
CA LYS A 48 -8.66 3.30 -3.29
C LYS A 48 -7.16 3.04 -3.10
N SER A 49 -6.31 3.74 -3.84
CA SER A 49 -4.85 3.59 -3.68
C SER A 49 -4.40 4.04 -2.29
N HIS A 50 -5.01 5.08 -1.74
CA HIS A 50 -4.70 5.54 -0.40
C HIS A 50 -5.12 4.51 0.66
N GLU A 51 -6.31 3.94 0.53
CA GLU A 51 -6.78 2.87 1.42
C GLU A 51 -5.87 1.63 1.37
N GLU A 52 -5.44 1.22 0.17
CA GLU A 52 -4.50 0.11 0.00
C GLU A 52 -3.14 0.40 0.66
N LEU A 53 -2.62 1.63 0.51
CA LEU A 53 -1.38 2.05 1.16
C LEU A 53 -1.49 2.00 2.69
N VAL A 54 -2.54 2.58 3.27
CA VAL A 54 -2.77 2.57 4.72
C VAL A 54 -2.87 1.13 5.26
N SER A 55 -3.56 0.26 4.52
CA SER A 55 -3.66 -1.17 4.88
C SER A 55 -2.30 -1.88 4.84
N ILE A 56 -1.48 -1.61 3.83
CA ILE A 56 -0.13 -2.17 3.71
C ILE A 56 0.76 -1.67 4.86
N GLU A 57 0.75 -0.37 5.14
CA GLU A 57 1.53 0.24 6.24
C GLU A 57 1.16 -0.39 7.59
N SER A 58 -0.13 -0.48 7.91
CA SER A 58 -0.60 -1.10 9.15
C SER A 58 -0.19 -2.58 9.27
N ASN A 59 -0.28 -3.33 8.16
CA ASN A 59 0.16 -4.72 8.13
C ASN A 59 1.68 -4.87 8.33
N LEU A 60 2.47 -3.95 7.78
CA LEU A 60 3.92 -3.95 7.94
C LEU A 60 4.32 -3.59 9.37
N GLU A 61 3.68 -2.60 9.98
CA GLU A 61 3.89 -2.23 11.38
C GLU A 61 3.58 -3.41 12.33
N MET A 62 2.45 -4.09 12.11
CA MET A 62 2.08 -5.27 12.89
C MET A 62 3.09 -6.41 12.71
N LYS A 63 3.54 -6.68 11.48
CA LYS A 63 4.58 -7.69 11.21
C LYS A 63 5.90 -7.33 11.88
N GLN A 64 6.30 -6.07 11.82
CA GLN A 64 7.52 -5.59 12.47
C GLN A 64 7.45 -5.79 13.98
N GLN A 65 6.34 -5.41 14.62
CA GLN A 65 6.17 -5.60 16.06
C GLN A 65 6.19 -7.08 16.45
N ASN A 66 5.51 -7.95 15.69
CA ASN A 66 5.53 -9.39 15.92
C ASN A 66 6.95 -9.98 15.82
N LEU A 67 7.75 -9.54 14.85
CA LEU A 67 9.14 -9.97 14.70
C LEU A 67 10.01 -9.48 15.87
N ILE A 68 9.81 -8.24 16.33
CA ILE A 68 10.51 -7.71 17.50
C ILE A 68 10.17 -8.54 18.75
N ASP A 69 8.90 -8.86 18.95
CA ASP A 69 8.43 -9.65 20.09
C ASP A 69 8.97 -11.07 20.05
N GLU A 70 9.01 -11.70 18.87
CA GLU A 70 9.58 -13.03 18.66
C GLU A 70 11.08 -13.04 18.98
N VAL A 71 11.84 -12.08 18.47
CA VAL A 71 13.28 -11.94 18.75
C VAL A 71 13.53 -11.75 20.25
N ASN A 72 12.77 -10.85 20.90
CA ASN A 72 12.91 -10.61 22.33
C ASN A 72 12.59 -11.87 23.16
N LYS A 73 11.59 -12.64 22.76
CA LYS A 73 11.26 -13.91 23.38
C LYS A 73 12.41 -14.90 23.25
N THR A 74 12.97 -15.07 22.05
CA THR A 74 14.11 -15.96 21.82
C THR A 74 15.36 -15.53 22.58
N ILE A 75 15.65 -14.23 22.68
CA ILE A 75 16.76 -13.72 23.50
C ILE A 75 16.56 -14.12 24.96
N LYS A 76 15.36 -13.91 25.50
CA LYS A 76 15.05 -14.26 26.90
C LYS A 76 15.19 -15.76 27.17
N GLU A 77 14.67 -16.61 26.28
CA GLU A 77 14.79 -18.06 26.39
C GLU A 77 16.26 -18.52 26.34
N ASN A 78 17.06 -17.90 25.47
CA ASN A 78 18.49 -18.17 25.40
C ASN A 78 19.24 -17.72 26.66
N ASP A 79 18.92 -16.55 27.21
CA ASP A 79 19.52 -16.05 28.45
C ASP A 79 19.20 -16.96 29.63
N GLU A 80 17.96 -17.42 29.76
CA GLU A 80 17.54 -18.38 30.77
C GLU A 80 18.30 -19.71 30.64
N ASN A 81 18.48 -20.20 29.41
CA ASN A 81 19.24 -21.42 29.14
C ASN A 81 20.73 -21.26 29.46
N ILE A 82 21.34 -20.13 29.08
CA ILE A 82 22.74 -19.82 29.41
C ILE A 82 22.93 -19.76 30.92
N GLN A 83 22.01 -19.12 31.65
CA GLN A 83 22.06 -19.08 33.11
C GLN A 83 21.95 -20.48 33.71
N TYR A 84 21.04 -21.31 33.23
CA TYR A 84 20.90 -22.69 33.68
C TYR A 84 22.17 -23.53 33.43
N ILE A 85 22.74 -23.48 32.23
CA ILE A 85 23.97 -24.18 31.87
C ILE A 85 25.15 -23.67 32.71
N SER A 86 25.28 -22.35 32.88
CA SER A 86 26.35 -21.75 33.67
C SER A 86 26.27 -22.17 35.14
N SER A 87 25.05 -22.26 35.67
CA SER A 87 24.79 -22.71 37.05
C SER A 87 25.16 -24.18 37.25
N SER A 88 24.73 -25.05 36.32
CA SER A 88 24.99 -26.49 36.38
C SER A 88 26.48 -26.85 36.20
N ARG A 89 27.19 -26.16 35.29
CA ARG A 89 28.61 -26.40 35.01
C ARG A 89 29.57 -25.68 35.95
N LYS A 90 29.05 -24.87 36.88
CA LYS A 90 29.87 -24.11 37.83
C LYS A 90 30.77 -25.01 38.67
N GLY A 91 30.27 -26.17 39.11
CA GLY A 91 31.03 -27.15 39.89
C GLY A 91 32.23 -27.70 39.13
N GLU A 92 32.02 -28.25 37.93
CA GLU A 92 33.10 -28.75 37.06
C GLU A 92 34.14 -27.68 36.74
N PHE A 93 33.69 -26.43 36.52
CA PHE A 93 34.60 -25.33 36.21
C PHE A 93 35.48 -24.97 37.42
N VAL A 94 34.89 -24.93 38.62
CA VAL A 94 35.62 -24.71 39.87
C VAL A 94 36.63 -25.83 40.13
N GLU A 95 36.25 -27.10 39.93
CA GLU A 95 37.17 -28.24 40.06
C GLU A 95 38.36 -28.14 39.11
N LYS A 96 38.11 -27.79 37.83
CA LYS A 96 39.20 -27.58 36.86
C LYS A 96 40.16 -26.46 37.26
N ILE A 97 39.63 -25.35 37.82
CA ILE A 97 40.47 -24.26 38.32
C ILE A 97 41.30 -24.74 39.52
N ILE A 98 40.67 -25.40 40.50
CA ILE A 98 41.38 -25.94 41.67
C ILE A 98 42.48 -26.90 41.22
N GLY A 99 42.19 -27.83 40.30
CA GLY A 99 43.17 -28.77 39.76
C GLY A 99 44.40 -28.06 39.17
N ARG A 100 44.19 -27.01 38.36
CA ARG A 100 45.29 -26.21 37.81
C ARG A 100 46.07 -25.42 38.86
N VAL A 101 45.40 -24.92 39.90
CA VAL A 101 46.06 -24.19 40.99
C VAL A 101 46.93 -25.15 41.82
N VAL A 102 46.40 -26.33 42.13
CA VAL A 102 47.14 -27.39 42.84
C VAL A 102 48.32 -27.88 42.01
N GLU A 103 48.16 -28.12 40.70
CA GLU A 103 49.30 -28.47 39.83
C GLU A 103 50.41 -27.41 39.83
N LYS A 104 50.04 -26.13 39.91
CA LYS A 104 50.99 -25.02 39.77
C LYS A 104 51.67 -24.61 41.08
N TYR A 105 50.99 -24.74 42.22
CA TYR A 105 51.44 -24.23 43.52
C TYR A 105 51.39 -25.26 44.65
N GLY A 106 50.98 -26.50 44.38
CA GLY A 106 50.88 -27.59 45.37
C GLY A 106 52.20 -28.28 45.71
N HIS A 107 53.34 -27.63 45.42
CA HIS A 107 54.67 -28.02 45.90
C HIS A 107 55.13 -27.04 46.97
#